data_AF-A0A2V9GVD6-F1
#
_entry.id   AF-A0A2V9GVD6-F1
#
_cell.length_a   1.000
_cell.length_b   1.000
_cell.length_c   1.000
_cell.angle_alpha   90.00
_cell.angle_beta   90.00
_cell.angle_gamma   90.00
#
_symmetry.space_group_name_H-M   'P 1'
#
loop_
_entity.id
_entity.type
_entity.pdbx_description
1 polymer ?
#
loop_
_entity_poly.entity_id
_entity_poly.type
_entity_poly.pdbx_seq_one_letter_code
_entity_poly.pdbx_strand_id
1 'polypeptide(L)' 'MHFFHAATSKWQLFVPSELGYGDRGAGADIGPGATHIFEVELLSIQGNDKSEATPK' A
#
# COMPACT_ATOMS: atom_id res chain seq x y z
N MET A 1 22.82 8.03 13.25
CA MET A 1 21.66 8.95 13.18
C MET A 1 20.83 8.49 11.99
N HIS A 2 19.66 7.87 12.19
CA HIS A 2 18.79 7.48 11.08
C HIS A 2 17.90 8.67 10.72
N PHE A 3 18.00 9.15 9.49
CA PHE A 3 17.14 10.21 8.97
C PHE A 3 15.84 9.58 8.48
N PHE A 4 14.78 9.69 9.26
CA PHE A 4 13.43 9.45 8.77
C PHE A 4 13.07 10.59 7.81
N HIS A 5 13.10 10.32 6.51
CA HIS A 5 12.48 11.19 5.54
C HIS A 5 10.98 10.96 5.67
N ALA A 6 10.25 11.92 6.24
CA ALA A 6 8.80 11.93 6.15
C ALA A 6 8.45 12.04 4.67
N ALA A 7 7.88 10.99 4.10
CA ALA A 7 7.31 11.10 2.77
C ALA A 7 6.02 11.92 2.90
N THR A 8 5.78 12.84 1.97
CA THR A 8 4.64 13.77 2.05
C THR A 8 3.50 13.37 1.12
N SER A 9 3.53 12.15 0.61
CA SER A 9 2.63 11.73 -0.45
C SER A 9 1.29 11.27 0.11
N LYS A 10 0.22 11.82 -0.46
CA LYS A 10 -1.17 11.39 -0.26
C LYS A 10 -1.76 10.96 -1.59
N TRP A 11 -2.48 9.85 -1.59
CA TRP A 11 -3.12 9.32 -2.79
C TRP A 11 -4.53 8.84 -2.49
N GLN A 12 -5.36 8.88 -3.53
CA GLN A 12 -6.60 8.12 -3.56
C GLN A 12 -6.41 6.92 -4.49
N LEU A 13 -6.55 5.71 -3.95
CA LEU A 13 -6.39 4.47 -4.71
C LEU A 13 -7.77 3.86 -4.98
N PHE A 14 -8.00 3.51 -6.24
CA PHE A 14 -9.19 2.76 -6.67
C PHE A 14 -8.75 1.32 -6.95
N VAL A 15 -9.25 0.38 -6.17
CA VAL A 15 -8.89 -1.03 -6.25
C VAL A 15 -10.13 -1.81 -6.71
N PRO A 16 -10.18 -2.25 -7.98
CA PRO A 16 -11.22 -3.14 -8.47
C PRO A 16 -11.30 -4.42 -7.61
N SER A 17 -12.49 -5.02 -7.55
CA SER A 17 -12.76 -6.20 -6.71
C SER A 17 -11.79 -7.36 -6.97
N GLU A 18 -11.39 -7.57 -8.22
CA GLU A 18 -10.45 -8.62 -8.66
C GLU A 18 -9.06 -8.50 -8.01
N LEU A 19 -8.66 -7.28 -7.62
CA LEU A 19 -7.42 -7.00 -6.89
C LEU A 19 -7.62 -6.92 -5.37
N GLY A 20 -8.86 -7.05 -4.90
CA GLY A 20 -9.26 -7.01 -3.50
C GLY A 20 -9.89 -8.33 -3.04
N TYR A 21 -11.15 -8.28 -2.59
CA TYR A 21 -11.86 -9.45 -2.02
C TYR A 21 -12.68 -10.26 -3.05
N GLY A 22 -12.69 -9.85 -4.31
CA GLY A 22 -13.43 -10.51 -5.40
C GLY A 22 -14.90 -10.77 -5.09
N ASP A 23 -15.45 -11.84 -5.64
CA ASP A 23 -16.85 -12.22 -5.43
C ASP A 23 -17.12 -12.81 -4.03
N ARG A 24 -16.06 -13.13 -3.26
CA ARG A 24 -16.23 -13.63 -1.90
C ARG A 24 -16.61 -12.53 -0.92
N GLY A 25 -16.19 -11.29 -1.18
CA GLY A 25 -16.32 -10.19 -0.22
C GLY A 25 -15.53 -10.46 1.07
N ALA A 26 -15.80 -9.67 2.12
CA ALA A 26 -15.20 -9.85 3.43
C ALA A 26 -16.18 -9.51 4.55
N GLY A 27 -16.54 -10.52 5.33
CA GLY A 27 -17.43 -10.37 6.48
C GLY A 27 -18.79 -9.79 6.10
N ALA A 28 -19.32 -8.94 6.96
CA ALA A 28 -20.58 -8.24 6.73
C ALA A 28 -20.40 -6.89 6.00
N ASP A 29 -19.18 -6.35 6.00
CA ASP A 29 -18.92 -4.96 5.63
C ASP A 29 -18.55 -4.81 4.15
N ILE A 30 -18.04 -5.86 3.53
CA ILE A 30 -17.61 -5.84 2.13
C ILE A 30 -18.38 -6.90 1.34
N GLY A 31 -19.28 -6.42 0.47
CA GLY A 31 -20.05 -7.27 -0.43
C GLY A 31 -19.24 -7.84 -1.60
N PRO A 32 -19.74 -8.93 -2.24
CA PRO A 32 -19.20 -9.46 -3.49
C PRO A 32 -19.04 -8.41 -4.57
N GLY A 33 -17.90 -8.43 -5.27
CA GLY A 33 -17.68 -7.57 -6.45
C GLY A 33 -17.48 -6.08 -6.15
N ALA A 34 -17.37 -5.68 -4.88
CA ALA A 34 -17.19 -4.29 -4.49
C ALA A 34 -15.83 -3.73 -4.94
N THR A 35 -15.83 -2.51 -5.48
CA THR A 35 -14.61 -1.73 -5.71
C THR A 35 -14.28 -0.94 -4.45
N HIS A 36 -12.99 -0.91 -4.05
CA HIS A 36 -12.54 -0.19 -2.87
C HIS A 36 -11.85 1.11 -3.24
N ILE A 37 -12.20 2.17 -2.51
CA ILE A 37 -11.57 3.48 -2.65
C ILE A 37 -10.89 3.79 -1.32
N PHE A 38 -9.57 4.00 -1.35
CA PHE A 38 -8.77 4.28 -0.18
C PHE A 38 -8.14 5.66 -0.27
N GLU A 39 -8.12 6.37 0.85
CA GLU A 39 -7.21 7.49 1.07
C GLU A 39 -5.97 6.98 1.80
N VAL A 40 -4.79 7.19 1.21
CA VAL A 40 -3.51 6.69 1.74
C VAL A 40 -2.56 7.86 1.96
N GLU A 41 -1.92 7.88 3.13
CA GLU A 41 -0.83 8.80 3.46
C GLU A 41 0.43 8.01 3.81
N LEU A 42 1.52 8.29 3.10
CA LEU A 42 2.80 7.63 3.37
C LEU A 42 3.52 8.33 4.50
N LEU A 43 3.58 7.69 5.68
CA LEU A 43 4.20 8.32 6.86
C LEU A 43 5.72 8.19 6.88
N SER A 44 6.25 7.00 6.55
CA SER A 44 7.69 6.74 6.49
C SER A 44 7.98 5.46 5.71
N ILE A 45 9.20 5.34 5.20
CA ILE A 45 9.73 4.10 4.63
C ILE A 45 10.89 3.66 5.53
N GLN A 46 10.83 2.44 6.07
CA GLN A 46 11.95 1.85 6.78
C GLN A 46 12.90 1.23 5.74
N GLY A 47 14.04 1.88 5.51
CA GLY A 47 15.10 1.30 4.70
C GLY A 47 15.63 0.05 5.37
N ASN A 48 15.61 -1.08 4.67
CA ASN A 48 16.50 -2.17 4.98
C ASN A 48 17.68 -2.02 4.03
N ASP A 49 18.71 -1.32 4.48
CA ASP A 49 19.93 -1.05 3.72
C ASP A 49 20.70 -2.35 3.45
N LYS A 50 20.16 -3.22 2.59
CA LYS A 50 20.98 -4.16 1.84
C LYS A 50 21.57 -3.39 0.67
N SER A 51 22.62 -2.65 1.02
CA SER A 51 23.66 -2.15 0.12
C SER A 51 23.93 -3.20 -0.98
N GLU A 52 23.60 -2.82 -2.20
CA GLU A 52 24.53 -2.76 -3.32
C GLU A 52 25.57 -3.90 -3.37
N ALA A 53 25.21 -4.98 -4.08
CA ALA A 53 26.19 -5.94 -4.55
C ALA A 53 27.18 -5.22 -5.47
N THR A 54 28.42 -5.15 -5.01
CA THR A 54 29.59 -4.50 -5.60
C THR A 54 29.79 -4.92 -7.07
N PRO A 55 30.08 -3.99 -8.01
CA PRO A 55 30.63 -4.38 -9.30
C PRO A 55 32.06 -4.92 -9.07
N LYS A 56 32.32 -6.16 -9.50
CA LYS A 56 33.69 -6.65 -9.74
C LYS A 56 34.11 -6.28 -11.15
#